data_AF-A0A645FTP5-F1
#
_entry.id   AF-A0A645FTP5-F1
#
_cell.length_a   1.000
_cell.length_b   1.000
_cell.length_c   1.000
_cell.angle_alpha   90.00
_cell.angle_beta   90.00
_cell.angle_gamma   90.00
#
_symmetry.space_group_name_H-M   'P 1'
#
loop_
_entity.id
_entity.type
_entity.pdbx_description
1 polymer ?
#
loop_
_entity_poly.entity_id
_entity_poly.type
_entity_poly.pdbx_seq_one_letter_code
_entity_poly.pdbx_strand_id
1 'polypeptide(L)'
;MGILYNTSEVNTESEIEKIKKIAPKYGLNIITSGVTNTNEISQSLSALVKNIDVLYAPADNVVASSMPLISSKCIENKIPIIGAVKAEVEGGALATEGIDYYKLGYQTGVMAVEVIKGKNPKEMPITTLRDTELVINMDTANKINITVPENLKKSATIINGGEK
;
A
#
# COMPACT_ATOMS: atom_id res chain seq x y z
N MET A 1 6.93 11.57 6.42
CA MET A 1 6.18 10.38 5.99
C MET A 1 6.08 9.39 7.15
N GLY A 2 4.86 9.01 7.50
CA GLY A 2 4.59 7.95 8.48
C GLY A 2 4.56 6.58 7.82
N ILE A 3 4.95 5.54 8.54
CA ILE A 3 4.74 4.15 8.15
C ILE A 3 4.07 3.43 9.32
N LEU A 4 2.87 2.92 9.11
CA LEU A 4 2.15 2.07 10.06
C LEU A 4 2.31 0.61 9.60
N TYR A 5 2.76 -0.28 10.49
CA TYR A 5 3.09 -1.65 10.09
C TYR A 5 2.97 -2.66 11.24
N ASN A 6 2.78 -3.93 10.91
CA ASN A 6 2.82 -5.04 11.84
C ASN A 6 4.27 -5.47 12.13
N THR A 7 4.69 -5.37 13.38
CA THR A 7 6.03 -5.81 13.81
C THR A 7 6.19 -7.33 13.88
N SER A 8 5.08 -8.08 13.78
CA SER A 8 5.10 -9.54 13.73
C SER A 8 5.40 -10.10 12.34
N GLU A 9 5.42 -9.24 11.30
CA GLU A 9 5.71 -9.61 9.92
C GLU A 9 7.19 -9.37 9.57
N VAL A 10 7.96 -10.46 9.48
CA VAL A 10 9.44 -10.44 9.29
C VAL A 10 9.86 -9.73 7.99
N ASN A 11 9.00 -9.76 6.96
CA ASN A 11 9.18 -9.07 5.68
C ASN A 11 9.29 -7.55 5.84
N THR A 12 8.52 -6.97 6.77
CA THR A 12 8.27 -5.53 6.81
C THR A 12 9.46 -4.72 7.35
N GLU A 13 10.25 -5.27 8.27
CA GLU A 13 11.45 -4.59 8.79
C GLU A 13 12.49 -4.34 7.69
N SER A 14 12.72 -5.33 6.83
CA SER A 14 13.71 -5.23 5.75
C SER A 14 13.35 -4.17 4.71
N GLU A 15 12.05 -3.96 4.49
CA GLU A 15 11.51 -2.97 3.57
C GLU A 15 11.60 -1.56 4.17
N ILE A 16 11.22 -1.40 5.43
CA ILE A 16 11.34 -0.14 6.16
C ILE A 16 12.80 0.34 6.19
N GLU A 17 13.77 -0.54 6.39
CA GLU A 17 15.18 -0.18 6.37
C GLU A 17 15.65 0.30 4.99
N LYS A 18 15.13 -0.27 3.90
CA LYS A 18 15.38 0.25 2.55
C LYS A 18 14.76 1.63 2.35
N ILE A 19 13.52 1.83 2.81
CA ILE A 19 12.82 3.12 2.74
C ILE A 19 13.60 4.18 3.51
N LYS A 20 14.02 3.92 4.76
CA LYS A 20 14.82 4.86 5.57
C LYS A 20 16.13 5.25 4.89
N LYS A 21 16.78 4.35 4.14
CA LYS A 21 18.01 4.65 3.39
C LYS A 21 17.77 5.53 2.16
N ILE A 22 16.60 5.43 1.54
CA ILE A 22 16.28 6.12 0.28
C ILE A 22 15.60 7.47 0.56
N ALA A 23 14.75 7.55 1.57
CA ALA A 23 13.92 8.71 1.90
C ALA A 23 14.70 10.04 2.01
N PRO A 24 15.90 10.10 2.61
CA PRO A 24 16.67 11.35 2.68
C PRO A 24 17.02 11.94 1.31
N LYS A 25 17.18 11.10 0.27
CA LYS A 25 17.47 11.56 -1.11
C LYS A 25 16.31 12.36 -1.71
N TYR A 26 15.10 12.17 -1.19
CA TYR A 26 13.89 12.86 -1.59
C TYR A 26 13.44 13.92 -0.56
N GLY A 27 14.28 14.23 0.43
CA GLY A 27 13.94 15.16 1.51
C GLY A 27 12.85 14.64 2.45
N LEU A 28 12.61 13.32 2.47
CA LEU A 28 11.60 12.71 3.31
C LEU A 28 12.20 12.23 4.63
N ASN A 29 11.57 12.63 5.73
CA ASN A 29 11.82 12.07 7.06
C ASN A 29 10.82 10.95 7.34
N ILE A 30 11.32 9.82 7.87
CA ILE A 30 10.51 8.63 8.16
C ILE A 30 10.19 8.57 9.65
N ILE A 31 8.90 8.44 9.97
CA ILE A 31 8.41 8.15 11.32
C ILE A 31 7.66 6.81 11.25
N THR A 32 8.06 5.84 12.05
CA THR A 32 7.44 4.51 12.04
C THR A 32 6.55 4.31 13.27
N SER A 33 5.41 3.66 13.09
CA SER A 33 4.55 3.19 14.18
C SER A 33 4.28 1.70 13.98
N GLY A 34 4.78 0.89 14.92
CA GLY A 34 4.58 -0.55 14.90
C GLY A 34 3.32 -0.94 15.68
N VAL A 35 2.58 -1.92 15.16
CA VAL A 35 1.46 -2.60 15.83
C VAL A 35 1.66 -4.11 15.76
N THR A 36 0.90 -4.88 16.53
CA THR A 36 0.87 -6.35 16.44
C THR A 36 -0.49 -6.91 16.04
N ASN A 37 -1.54 -6.10 16.12
CA ASN A 37 -2.92 -6.49 15.86
C ASN A 37 -3.80 -5.26 15.57
N THR A 38 -5.04 -5.50 15.13
CA THR A 38 -5.97 -4.45 14.70
C THR A 38 -6.44 -3.52 15.83
N ASN A 39 -6.41 -3.97 17.09
CA ASN A 39 -6.90 -3.18 18.23
C ASN A 39 -5.98 -1.99 18.55
N GLU A 40 -4.69 -2.11 18.21
CA GLU A 40 -3.68 -1.06 18.44
C GLU A 40 -3.72 0.05 17.39
N ILE A 41 -4.30 -0.21 16.22
CA ILE A 41 -4.29 0.69 15.06
C ILE A 41 -4.83 2.08 15.42
N SER A 42 -5.97 2.15 16.10
CA SER A 42 -6.62 3.44 16.40
C SER A 42 -5.73 4.35 17.26
N GLN A 43 -5.10 3.80 18.30
CA GLN A 43 -4.22 4.54 19.20
C GLN A 43 -2.91 4.93 18.51
N SER A 44 -2.26 3.96 17.85
CA SER A 44 -0.99 4.17 17.14
C SER A 44 -1.14 5.19 16.01
N LEU A 45 -2.20 5.09 15.22
CA LEU A 45 -2.51 6.03 14.15
C LEU A 45 -2.80 7.44 14.71
N SER A 46 -3.58 7.55 15.79
CA SER A 46 -3.89 8.84 16.41
C SER A 46 -2.66 9.60 16.93
N ALA A 47 -1.61 8.88 17.33
CA ALA A 47 -0.33 9.47 17.68
C ALA A 47 0.50 9.83 16.44
N LEU A 48 0.50 8.95 15.44
CA LEU A 48 1.29 9.09 14.22
C LEU A 48 0.83 10.29 13.37
N VAL A 49 -0.48 10.45 13.14
CA VAL A 49 -1.07 11.50 12.27
C VAL A 49 -0.69 12.92 12.69
N LYS A 50 -0.32 13.13 13.95
CA LYS A 50 0.09 14.46 14.46
C LYS A 50 1.45 14.91 13.96
N ASN A 51 2.27 13.99 13.44
CA ASN A 51 3.68 14.22 13.15
C ASN A 51 4.05 13.92 11.69
N ILE A 52 3.07 13.68 10.82
CA ILE A 52 3.31 13.23 9.44
C ILE A 52 2.47 14.02 8.46
N ASP A 53 3.01 14.22 7.26
CA ASP A 53 2.29 14.86 6.14
C ASP A 53 1.64 13.85 5.20
N VAL A 54 2.07 12.60 5.24
CA VAL A 54 1.62 11.48 4.39
C VAL A 54 1.87 10.17 5.12
N LEU A 55 0.93 9.24 5.01
CA LEU A 55 1.06 7.87 5.50
C LEU A 55 1.41 6.94 4.34
N TYR A 56 2.40 6.07 4.52
CA TYR A 56 2.61 4.90 3.67
C TYR A 56 2.08 3.66 4.37
N ALA A 57 1.22 2.91 3.68
CA ALA A 57 0.70 1.62 4.10
C ALA A 57 1.44 0.52 3.31
N PRO A 58 2.37 -0.22 3.93
CA PRO A 58 3.02 -1.36 3.29
C PRO A 58 2.02 -2.51 3.10
N ALA A 59 2.36 -3.47 2.24
CA ALA A 59 1.55 -4.67 1.99
C ALA A 59 1.53 -5.60 3.22
N ASP A 60 0.69 -5.24 4.20
CA ASP A 60 0.61 -5.80 5.53
C ASP A 60 -0.84 -6.17 5.86
N ASN A 61 -1.08 -7.38 6.36
CA ASN A 61 -2.45 -7.88 6.51
C ASN A 61 -3.24 -7.17 7.62
N VAL A 62 -2.57 -6.72 8.69
CA VAL A 62 -3.22 -6.00 9.80
C VAL A 62 -3.60 -4.59 9.35
N VAL A 63 -2.73 -3.94 8.58
CA VAL A 63 -3.00 -2.63 7.98
C VAL A 63 -4.12 -2.73 6.95
N ALA A 64 -4.01 -3.67 6.00
CA ALA A 64 -4.98 -3.87 4.92
C ALA A 64 -6.40 -4.13 5.46
N SER A 65 -6.53 -5.01 6.46
CA SER A 65 -7.83 -5.33 7.08
C SER A 65 -8.44 -4.16 7.87
N SER A 66 -7.63 -3.16 8.25
CA SER A 66 -8.04 -1.98 9.00
C SER A 66 -8.18 -0.72 8.13
N MET A 67 -8.07 -0.85 6.80
CA MET A 67 -8.03 0.32 5.91
C MET A 67 -9.22 1.28 6.03
N PRO A 68 -10.48 0.85 6.20
CA PRO A 68 -11.58 1.79 6.39
C PRO A 68 -11.39 2.71 7.61
N LEU A 69 -10.91 2.15 8.73
CA LEU A 69 -10.60 2.92 9.94
C LEU A 69 -9.43 3.89 9.70
N ILE A 70 -8.38 3.40 9.05
CA ILE A 70 -7.16 4.17 8.76
C ILE A 70 -7.49 5.32 7.81
N SER A 71 -8.23 5.04 6.74
CA SER A 71 -8.72 5.99 5.73
C SER A 71 -9.52 7.09 6.40
N SER A 72 -10.59 6.75 7.13
CA SER A 72 -11.44 7.73 7.81
C SER A 72 -10.62 8.66 8.68
N LYS A 73 -9.69 8.12 9.47
CA LYS A 73 -8.85 8.93 10.37
C LYS A 73 -7.88 9.83 9.61
N CYS A 74 -7.27 9.35 8.53
CA CYS A 74 -6.36 10.16 7.72
C CYS A 74 -7.11 11.26 6.95
N ILE A 75 -8.30 10.96 6.42
CA ILE A 75 -9.17 11.92 5.74
C ILE A 75 -9.61 13.05 6.68
N GLU A 76 -10.01 12.73 7.92
CA GLU A 76 -10.30 13.72 8.97
C GLU A 76 -9.14 14.69 9.19
N ASN A 77 -7.91 14.19 9.12
CA ASN A 77 -6.69 14.96 9.34
C ASN A 77 -6.08 15.52 8.04
N LYS A 78 -6.74 15.33 6.89
CA LYS A 78 -6.24 15.73 5.56
C LYS A 78 -4.88 15.13 5.19
N ILE A 79 -4.59 13.93 5.69
CA ILE A 79 -3.35 13.20 5.42
C ILE A 79 -3.62 12.21 4.27
N PRO A 80 -2.91 12.29 3.15
CA PRO A 80 -2.98 11.27 2.11
C PRO A 80 -2.34 9.96 2.58
N ILE A 81 -2.90 8.85 2.08
CA ILE A 81 -2.33 7.52 2.26
C ILE A 81 -1.83 7.04 0.89
N ILE A 82 -0.57 6.61 0.84
CA ILE A 82 -0.01 5.87 -0.29
C ILE A 82 0.02 4.39 0.09
N GLY A 83 -0.74 3.57 -0.63
CA GLY A 83 -0.78 2.13 -0.45
C GLY A 83 0.30 1.41 -1.24
N ALA A 84 0.63 0.19 -0.83
CA ALA A 84 1.43 -0.76 -1.60
C ALA A 84 0.58 -1.55 -2.60
N VAL A 85 -0.75 -1.64 -2.38
CA VAL A 85 -1.63 -2.45 -3.22
C VAL A 85 -2.94 -1.72 -3.57
N LYS A 86 -3.54 -2.10 -4.71
CA LYS A 86 -4.80 -1.51 -5.19
C LYS A 86 -5.96 -1.63 -4.19
N ALA A 87 -6.03 -2.73 -3.44
CA ALA A 87 -7.08 -2.96 -2.45
C ALA A 87 -7.10 -1.89 -1.35
N GLU A 88 -5.95 -1.30 -1.01
CA GLU A 88 -5.88 -0.21 -0.03
C GLU A 88 -6.45 1.09 -0.61
N VAL A 89 -6.26 1.33 -1.91
CA VAL A 89 -6.83 2.47 -2.64
C VAL A 89 -8.36 2.35 -2.71
N GLU A 90 -8.86 1.15 -2.98
CA GLU A 90 -10.29 0.81 -2.87
C GLU A 90 -10.83 0.99 -1.44
N GLY A 91 -10.00 0.69 -0.44
CA GLY A 91 -10.26 0.93 0.99
C GLY A 91 -10.12 2.39 1.45
N GLY A 92 -9.84 3.32 0.55
CA GLY A 92 -9.83 4.76 0.82
C GLY A 92 -8.45 5.44 0.80
N ALA A 93 -7.36 4.70 0.53
CA ALA A 93 -6.07 5.33 0.27
C ALA A 93 -6.12 6.21 -1.00
N LEU A 94 -5.22 7.20 -1.08
CA LEU A 94 -5.19 8.15 -2.18
C LEU A 94 -4.70 7.49 -3.47
N ALA A 95 -3.58 6.76 -3.38
CA ALA A 95 -2.96 6.18 -4.56
C ALA A 95 -2.05 5.00 -4.22
N THR A 96 -1.72 4.21 -5.23
CA THR A 96 -0.65 3.22 -5.21
C THR A 96 0.03 3.17 -6.58
N GLU A 97 1.30 2.79 -6.60
CA GLU A 97 2.02 2.32 -7.79
C GLU A 97 2.44 0.88 -7.48
N GLY A 98 1.58 -0.06 -7.85
CA GLY A 98 1.66 -1.44 -7.38
C GLY A 98 1.54 -2.45 -8.51
N ILE A 99 1.88 -3.71 -8.23
CA ILE A 99 1.67 -4.80 -9.18
C ILE A 99 0.18 -5.19 -9.21
N ASP A 100 -0.26 -5.66 -10.37
CA ASP A 100 -1.60 -6.23 -10.52
C ASP A 100 -1.64 -7.66 -9.93
N TYR A 101 -2.25 -7.81 -8.76
CA TYR A 101 -2.37 -9.10 -8.08
C TYR A 101 -3.22 -10.12 -8.84
N TYR A 102 -4.14 -9.69 -9.71
CA TYR A 102 -4.88 -10.61 -10.57
C TYR A 102 -3.94 -11.23 -11.61
N LYS A 103 -3.08 -10.41 -12.24
CA LYS A 103 -2.05 -10.92 -13.16
C LYS A 103 -1.04 -11.82 -12.45
N LEU A 104 -0.66 -11.48 -11.21
CA LEU A 104 0.24 -12.31 -10.40
C LEU A 104 -0.41 -13.68 -10.11
N GLY A 105 -1.68 -13.68 -9.71
CA GLY A 105 -2.46 -14.89 -9.48
C GLY A 105 -2.61 -15.73 -10.75
N TYR A 106 -2.86 -15.10 -11.91
CA TYR A 106 -2.91 -15.78 -13.19
C TYR A 106 -1.58 -16.47 -13.55
N GLN A 107 -0.46 -15.75 -13.44
CA GLN A 107 0.88 -16.31 -13.65
C GLN A 107 1.16 -17.49 -12.70
N THR A 108 0.74 -17.35 -11.44
CA THR A 108 0.87 -18.41 -10.43
C THR A 108 0.02 -19.65 -10.80
N GLY A 109 -1.19 -19.44 -11.33
CA GLY A 109 -2.05 -20.52 -11.83
C GLY A 109 -1.43 -21.26 -13.03
N VAL A 110 -0.81 -20.53 -13.97
CA VAL A 110 -0.06 -21.13 -15.08
C VAL A 110 1.09 -22.00 -14.56
N MET A 111 1.85 -21.50 -13.58
CA MET A 111 2.92 -22.28 -12.93
C MET A 111 2.37 -23.53 -12.24
N ALA A 112 1.24 -23.44 -11.53
CA ALA A 112 0.60 -24.59 -10.90
C ALA A 112 0.19 -25.67 -11.92
N VAL A 113 -0.28 -25.27 -13.11
CA VAL A 113 -0.59 -26.21 -14.20
C VAL A 113 0.67 -26.92 -14.71
N GLU A 114 1.82 -26.26 -14.79
CA GLU A 114 3.08 -26.91 -15.16
C GLU A 114 3.49 -27.98 -14.13
N VAL A 115 3.30 -27.70 -12.84
CA VAL A 115 3.56 -28.66 -11.76
C VAL A 115 2.61 -29.85 -11.85
N ILE A 116 1.31 -29.62 -12.06
CA ILE A 116 0.31 -30.69 -12.25
C ILE A 116 0.68 -31.58 -13.45
N LYS A 117 1.30 -31.00 -14.50
CA LYS A 117 1.79 -31.73 -15.68
C LYS A 117 3.13 -32.44 -15.46
N GLY A 118 3.70 -32.41 -14.26
CA GLY A 118 4.89 -33.17 -13.87
C GLY A 118 6.19 -32.36 -13.78
N LYS A 119 6.16 -31.03 -13.92
CA LYS A 119 7.35 -30.20 -13.73
C LYS A 119 7.75 -30.16 -12.25
N ASN A 120 9.04 -30.33 -11.96
CA ASN A 120 9.57 -30.28 -10.60
C ASN A 120 9.61 -28.83 -10.08
N PRO A 121 8.90 -28.47 -8.99
CA PRO A 121 8.90 -27.12 -8.45
C PRO A 121 10.30 -26.60 -8.07
N LYS A 122 11.23 -27.49 -7.70
CA LYS A 122 12.61 -27.11 -7.34
C LYS A 122 13.41 -26.54 -8.52
N GLU A 123 12.98 -26.81 -9.75
CA GLU A 123 13.65 -26.36 -10.98
C GLU A 123 12.93 -25.16 -11.62
N MET A 124 11.79 -24.76 -11.07
CA MET A 124 11.04 -23.60 -11.57
C MET A 124 11.66 -22.31 -11.04
N PRO A 125 12.03 -21.35 -11.91
CA PRO A 125 12.57 -20.08 -11.46
C PRO A 125 11.50 -19.27 -10.72
N ILE A 126 11.91 -18.59 -9.65
CA ILE A 126 11.09 -17.56 -9.01
C ILE A 126 10.98 -16.40 -9.99
N THR A 127 9.75 -15.95 -10.24
CA THR A 127 9.45 -14.87 -11.18
C THR A 127 8.70 -13.76 -10.45
N THR A 128 8.86 -12.52 -10.92
CA THR A 128 8.18 -11.34 -10.39
C THR A 128 7.47 -10.60 -11.52
N LEU A 129 6.36 -9.93 -11.20
CA LEU A 129 5.82 -8.93 -12.11
C LEU A 129 6.76 -7.72 -12.13
N ARG A 130 7.01 -7.19 -13.32
CA ARG A 130 7.80 -5.96 -13.51
C ARG A 130 6.94 -4.75 -13.80
N ASP A 131 5.76 -4.98 -14.36
CA ASP A 131 4.82 -3.93 -14.70
C ASP A 131 4.03 -3.53 -13.46
N THR A 132 4.14 -2.26 -13.10
CA THR A 132 3.31 -1.63 -12.08
C THR A 132 2.18 -0.86 -12.75
N GLU A 133 1.13 -0.62 -11.96
CA GLU A 133 -0.01 0.19 -12.32
C GLU A 133 -0.17 1.30 -11.29
N LEU A 134 -0.23 2.55 -11.77
CA LEU A 134 -0.65 3.69 -10.99
C LEU A 134 -2.17 3.63 -10.82
N VAL A 135 -2.66 3.57 -9.59
CA VAL A 135 -4.09 3.67 -9.27
C VAL A 135 -4.31 4.88 -8.38
N ILE A 136 -5.33 5.69 -8.70
CA ILE A 136 -5.65 6.92 -7.96
C ILE A 136 -7.13 6.94 -7.60
N ASN A 137 -7.41 7.20 -6.32
CA ASN A 137 -8.75 7.41 -5.79
C ASN A 137 -9.10 8.90 -5.80
N MET A 138 -9.95 9.30 -6.76
CA MET A 138 -10.33 10.69 -6.92
C MET A 138 -11.30 11.16 -5.83
N ASP A 139 -12.07 10.27 -5.20
CA ASP A 139 -12.93 10.63 -4.08
C ASP A 139 -12.10 10.98 -2.86
N THR A 140 -11.09 10.16 -2.53
CA THR A 140 -10.14 10.48 -1.47
C THR A 140 -9.41 11.79 -1.78
N ALA A 141 -8.92 11.98 -3.01
CA ALA A 141 -8.27 13.23 -3.43
C ALA A 141 -9.16 14.45 -3.17
N ASN A 142 -10.45 14.38 -3.53
CA ASN A 142 -11.42 15.44 -3.28
C ASN A 142 -11.67 15.64 -1.79
N LYS A 143 -11.88 14.56 -1.01
CA LYS A 143 -12.11 14.61 0.44
C LYS A 143 -10.94 15.28 1.17
N ILE A 144 -9.70 15.13 0.70
CA ILE A 144 -8.50 15.74 1.29
C ILE A 144 -7.97 16.98 0.56
N ASN A 145 -8.72 17.52 -0.41
CA ASN A 145 -8.38 18.72 -1.19
C ASN A 145 -7.05 18.62 -1.96
N ILE A 146 -6.68 17.44 -2.46
CA ILE A 146 -5.51 17.25 -3.31
C ILE A 146 -5.90 17.35 -4.78
N THR A 147 -5.23 18.25 -5.51
CA THR A 147 -5.35 18.32 -6.97
C THR A 147 -4.35 17.36 -7.59
N VAL A 148 -4.85 16.31 -8.24
CA VAL A 148 -4.01 15.35 -8.97
C VAL A 148 -3.58 15.96 -10.32
N PRO A 149 -2.27 16.02 -10.62
CA PRO A 149 -1.75 16.47 -11.91
C PRO A 149 -2.31 15.68 -13.10
N GLU A 150 -2.60 16.38 -14.19
CA GLU A 150 -3.26 15.79 -15.36
C GLU A 150 -2.41 14.71 -16.05
N ASN A 151 -1.08 14.86 -16.02
CA ASN A 151 -0.17 13.83 -16.53
C ASN A 151 -0.28 12.52 -15.76
N LEU A 152 -0.48 12.57 -14.43
CA LEU A 152 -0.67 11.38 -13.61
C LEU A 152 -2.04 10.74 -13.85
N LYS A 153 -3.11 11.56 -13.98
CA LYS A 153 -4.45 11.02 -14.29
C LYS A 153 -4.48 10.23 -15.60
N LYS A 154 -3.75 10.70 -16.61
CA LYS A 154 -3.70 10.04 -17.93
C LYS A 154 -2.99 8.68 -17.91
N SER A 155 -2.03 8.50 -17.00
CA SER A 155 -1.30 7.24 -16.84
C SER A 155 -1.88 6.34 -15.75
N ALA A 156 -2.87 6.81 -15.01
CA ALA A 156 -3.45 6.10 -13.87
C ALA A 156 -4.78 5.44 -14.21
N THR A 157 -5.02 4.30 -13.56
CA THR A 157 -6.37 3.77 -13.38
C THR A 157 -7.08 4.59 -12.30
N ILE A 158 -8.16 5.27 -12.68
CA ILE A 158 -8.94 6.10 -11.78
C ILE A 158 -10.05 5.28 -11.13
N ILE A 159 -10.17 5.35 -9.81
CA ILE A 159 -11.33 4.83 -9.07
C ILE A 159 -12.13 5.97 -8.45
N ASN A 160 -13.46 5.82 -8.52
CA ASN A 160 -14.44 6.65 -7.82
C ASN A 160 -15.33 5.67 -7.03
N GLY A 161 -15.39 5.78 -5.71
CA GLY A 161 -16.20 4.94 -4.83
C GLY A 161 -15.50 4.42 -3.57
N GLY A 162 -14.35 4.99 -3.17
CA GLY A 162 -13.63 4.57 -1.96
C GLY A 162 -14.34 5.07 -0.69
N GLU A 163 -14.82 4.11 0.10
CA GLU A 163 -15.79 4.20 1.21
C GLU A 163 -17.26 4.23 0.75
N LYS A 164 -17.89 3.05 0.76
CA LYS A 164 -19.33 2.87 1.00
C LYS A 164 -19.57 2.46 2.44
#